data_AF-A0A7S6N027-F1
#
_entry.id   AF-A0A7S6N027-F1
#
_cell.length_a   1.000
_cell.length_b   1.000
_cell.length_c   1.000
_cell.angle_alpha   90.00
_cell.angle_beta   90.00
_cell.angle_gamma   90.00
#
_symmetry.space_group_name_H-M   'P 1'
#
loop_
_entity.id
_entity.type
_entity.pdbx_description
1 polymer ?
#
loop_
_entity_poly.entity_id
_entity_poly.type
_entity_poly.pdbx_seq_one_letter_code
_entity_poly.pdbx_strand_id
1 'polypeptide(L)'
;MEKRALKRIDQLEKVKLLEILDMNEESSVKFFVRRKEFKQRQRQMQDAVDSLHENLHRQLEAGGKTDYKTLINEIIQKEDDLMKSRMEYIRSQEDILNDEQIAKLIIFEREFRKELQDLLFKRGGKRARPDF
;
A
#
# COMPACT_ATOMS: atom_id res chain seq x y z
N MET A 1 20.39 -1.28 -6.18
CA MET A 1 19.79 -0.20 -6.98
C MET A 1 18.38 0.18 -6.50
N GLU A 2 17.55 -0.80 -6.12
CA GLU A 2 16.14 -0.64 -5.75
C GLU A 2 15.86 0.23 -4.51
N LYS A 3 16.63 0.07 -3.41
CA LYS A 3 16.48 0.89 -2.19
C LYS A 3 16.59 2.40 -2.43
N ARG A 4 17.42 2.84 -3.39
CA ARG A 4 17.60 4.26 -3.71
C ARG A 4 16.40 4.83 -4.48
N ALA A 5 15.77 4.03 -5.33
CA ALA A 5 14.56 4.41 -6.05
C ALA A 5 13.36 4.52 -5.08
N LEU A 6 13.18 3.54 -4.21
CA LEU A 6 12.13 3.56 -3.18
C LEU A 6 12.27 4.76 -2.23
N LYS A 7 13.50 5.09 -1.81
CA LYS A 7 13.74 6.27 -0.98
C LYS A 7 13.38 7.58 -1.69
N ARG A 8 13.67 7.69 -2.99
CA ARG A 8 13.30 8.87 -3.79
C ARG A 8 11.78 8.99 -3.96
N ILE A 9 11.09 7.86 -4.14
CA ILE A 9 9.62 7.83 -4.21
C ILE A 9 9.02 8.30 -2.87
N ASP A 10 9.51 7.79 -1.74
CA ASP A 10 9.01 8.21 -0.42
C ASP A 10 9.28 9.70 -0.14
N GLN A 11 10.44 10.22 -0.57
CA GLN A 11 10.74 11.65 -0.47
C GLN A 11 9.80 12.51 -1.33
N LEU A 12 9.58 12.10 -2.59
CA LEU A 12 8.65 12.79 -3.49
C LEU A 12 7.23 12.81 -2.93
N GLU A 13 6.77 11.67 -2.42
CA GLU A 13 5.45 11.55 -1.80
C GLU A 13 5.28 12.52 -0.63
N LYS A 14 6.28 12.59 0.26
CA LYS A 14 6.26 13.50 1.42
C LYS A 14 6.19 14.97 1.00
N VAL A 15 6.95 15.36 -0.02
CA VAL A 15 6.92 16.73 -0.55
C VAL A 15 5.54 17.05 -1.11
N LYS A 16 4.97 16.18 -1.96
CA LYS A 16 3.63 16.38 -2.51
C LYS A 16 2.56 16.46 -1.40
N LEU A 17 2.67 15.63 -0.35
CA LEU A 17 1.75 15.65 0.78
C LEU A 17 1.82 16.98 1.57
N LEU A 18 3.03 17.51 1.79
CA LEU A 18 3.22 18.82 2.40
C LEU A 18 2.53 19.92 1.58
N GLU A 19 2.70 19.89 0.26
CA GLU A 19 2.13 20.88 -0.65
C GLU A 19 0.60 20.83 -0.71
N ILE A 20 0.00 19.64 -0.87
CA ILE A 20 -1.45 19.54 -1.09
C ILE A 20 -2.27 19.69 0.19
N LEU A 21 -1.71 19.26 1.32
CA LEU A 21 -2.43 19.29 2.59
C LEU A 21 -2.27 20.65 3.28
N ASP A 22 -1.26 21.45 2.91
CA ASP A 22 -1.03 22.80 3.45
C ASP A 22 -1.11 22.83 4.99
N MET A 23 -0.42 21.89 5.62
CA MET A 23 -0.41 21.71 7.07
C MET A 23 0.56 22.69 7.72
N ASN A 24 0.23 23.17 8.92
CA ASN A 24 1.21 23.84 9.77
C ASN A 24 2.26 22.85 10.30
N GLU A 25 3.31 23.37 10.95
CA GLU A 25 4.43 22.57 11.45
C GLU A 25 3.99 21.48 12.43
N GLU A 26 3.16 21.83 13.42
CA GLU A 26 2.68 20.89 14.43
C GLU A 26 1.88 19.73 13.81
N SER A 27 0.95 20.06 12.91
CA SER A 27 0.09 19.09 12.22
C SER A 27 0.92 18.21 11.29
N SER A 28 1.91 18.79 10.60
CA SER A 28 2.84 18.06 9.73
C SER A 28 3.63 17.02 10.50
N VAL A 29 4.18 17.38 11.67
CA VAL A 29 4.94 16.43 12.51
C VAL A 29 4.05 15.27 12.95
N LYS A 30 2.85 15.54 13.49
CA LYS A 30 1.91 14.51 13.93
C LYS A 30 1.48 13.60 12.77
N PHE A 31 1.15 14.19 11.62
CA PHE A 31 0.75 13.46 10.42
C PHE A 31 1.84 12.50 9.94
N PHE A 32 3.08 12.97 9.79
CA PHE A 32 4.16 12.13 9.27
C PHE A 32 4.62 11.05 10.25
N VAL A 33 4.46 11.26 11.57
CA VAL A 33 4.65 10.20 12.57
C VAL A 33 3.62 9.10 12.38
N ARG A 34 2.32 9.43 12.36
CA ARG A 34 1.24 8.42 12.16
C ARG A 34 1.36 7.73 10.81
N ARG A 35 1.68 8.47 9.74
CA ARG A 35 1.89 7.92 8.41
C ARG A 35 3.04 6.93 8.36
N LYS A 36 4.16 7.23 9.04
CA LYS A 36 5.31 6.31 9.11
C LYS A 36 4.91 4.98 9.75
N GLU A 37 4.21 5.03 10.87
CA GLU A 37 3.74 3.83 11.56
C GLU A 37 2.74 3.04 10.73
N PHE A 38 1.78 3.73 10.11
CA PHE A 38 0.83 3.11 9.19
C PHE A 38 1.52 2.41 8.03
N LYS A 39 2.46 3.08 7.33
CA LYS A 39 3.22 2.47 6.23
C LYS A 39 4.01 1.24 6.68
N GLN A 40 4.59 1.26 7.88
CA GLN A 40 5.32 0.11 8.41
C GLN A 40 4.39 -1.08 8.65
N ARG A 41 3.24 -0.85 9.30
CA ARG A 41 2.22 -1.89 9.51
C ARG A 41 1.68 -2.42 8.19
N GLN A 42 1.32 -1.53 7.27
CA GLN A 42 0.79 -1.88 5.96
C GLN A 42 1.78 -2.73 5.17
N ARG A 43 3.08 -2.42 5.23
CA ARG A 43 4.12 -3.22 4.57
C ARG A 43 4.17 -4.65 5.14
N GLN A 44 4.14 -4.80 6.46
CA GLN A 44 4.14 -6.13 7.09
C GLN A 44 2.91 -6.96 6.71
N MET A 45 1.74 -6.32 6.63
CA MET A 45 0.51 -6.97 6.20
C MET A 45 0.56 -7.37 4.72
N GLN A 46 1.11 -6.52 3.86
CA GLN A 46 1.31 -6.82 2.44
C GLN A 46 2.30 -7.97 2.25
N ASP A 47 3.43 -7.96 2.95
CA ASP A 47 4.43 -9.04 2.89
C ASP A 47 3.79 -10.40 3.29
N ALA A 48 2.84 -10.40 4.21
CA ALA A 48 2.09 -11.60 4.60
C ALA A 48 1.12 -12.09 3.51
N VAL A 49 0.39 -11.17 2.87
CA VAL A 49 -0.48 -11.49 1.72
C VAL A 49 0.33 -12.03 0.55
N ASP A 50 1.45 -11.38 0.22
CA ASP A 50 2.33 -11.80 -0.86
C ASP A 50 2.87 -13.23 -0.61
N SER A 51 3.27 -13.52 0.63
CA SER A 51 3.72 -14.86 1.05
C SER A 51 2.63 -15.93 0.88
N LEU A 52 1.36 -15.59 1.14
CA LEU A 52 0.22 -16.49 0.94
C LEU A 52 -0.04 -16.73 -0.55
N HIS A 53 0.08 -15.71 -1.40
CA HIS A 53 -0.01 -15.87 -2.86
C HIS A 53 1.12 -16.74 -3.41
N GLU A 54 2.37 -16.53 -2.97
CA GLU A 54 3.50 -17.38 -3.36
C GLU A 54 3.28 -18.84 -2.92
N ASN A 55 2.75 -19.05 -1.71
CA ASN A 55 2.40 -20.38 -1.25
C ASN A 55 1.31 -21.02 -2.12
N LEU A 56 0.21 -20.31 -2.40
CA LEU A 56 -0.86 -20.79 -3.25
C LEU A 56 -0.35 -21.15 -4.66
N HIS A 57 0.51 -20.32 -5.24
CA HIS A 57 1.12 -20.58 -6.53
C HIS A 57 1.94 -21.88 -6.53
N ARG A 58 2.83 -22.07 -5.54
CA ARG A 58 3.61 -23.32 -5.40
C ARG A 58 2.73 -24.55 -5.24
N GLN A 59 1.62 -24.44 -4.50
CA GLN A 59 0.68 -25.55 -4.31
C GLN A 59 -0.10 -25.90 -5.59
N LEU A 60 -0.37 -24.92 -6.45
CA LEU A 60 -0.97 -25.16 -7.77
C LEU A 60 0.02 -25.87 -8.70
N GLU A 61 1.29 -25.47 -8.71
CA GLU A 61 2.33 -26.11 -9.53
C GLU A 61 2.68 -27.54 -9.08
N ALA A 62 2.66 -27.81 -7.77
CA ALA A 62 3.03 -29.11 -7.21
C ALA A 62 2.03 -30.24 -7.52
N GLY A 63 0.78 -29.92 -7.90
CA GLY A 63 -0.24 -30.91 -8.30
C GLY A 63 -0.66 -31.91 -7.21
N GLY A 64 -0.37 -31.62 -5.94
CA GLY A 64 -0.65 -32.48 -4.78
C GLY A 64 -2.02 -32.25 -4.14
N LYS A 65 -2.31 -32.99 -3.06
CA LYS A 65 -3.48 -32.70 -2.19
C LYS A 65 -3.20 -31.45 -1.36
N THR A 66 -3.74 -30.32 -1.79
CA THR A 66 -3.71 -29.05 -1.06
C THR A 66 -5.12 -28.70 -0.57
N ASP A 67 -5.23 -28.21 0.66
CA ASP A 67 -6.46 -27.55 1.12
C ASP A 67 -6.53 -26.11 0.60
N TYR A 68 -6.94 -25.97 -0.66
CA TYR A 68 -7.09 -24.66 -1.29
C TYR A 68 -8.13 -23.79 -0.59
N LYS A 69 -9.16 -24.38 0.03
CA LYS A 69 -10.21 -23.61 0.70
C LYS A 69 -9.66 -22.83 1.88
N THR A 70 -8.81 -23.46 2.68
CA THR A 70 -8.15 -22.78 3.82
C THR A 70 -7.25 -21.64 3.36
N LEU A 71 -6.41 -21.88 2.34
CA LEU A 71 -5.51 -20.83 1.79
C LEU A 71 -6.29 -19.65 1.20
N ILE A 72 -7.36 -19.91 0.45
CA ILE A 72 -8.22 -18.88 -0.13
C ILE A 72 -8.87 -18.03 0.98
N ASN A 73 -9.42 -18.68 2.01
CA ASN A 73 -10.04 -17.96 3.12
C ASN A 73 -9.02 -17.10 3.89
N GLU A 74 -7.79 -17.58 4.06
CA GLU A 74 -6.73 -16.82 4.71
C GLU A 74 -6.34 -15.58 3.90
N ILE A 75 -6.19 -15.71 2.57
CA ILE A 75 -5.93 -14.57 1.68
C ILE A 75 -7.05 -13.53 1.78
N ILE A 76 -8.31 -13.96 1.65
CA ILE A 76 -9.48 -13.07 1.73
C ILE A 76 -9.48 -12.32 3.07
N GLN A 77 -9.23 -13.01 4.19
CA GLN A 77 -9.19 -12.37 5.50
C GLN A 77 -8.07 -11.33 5.60
N LYS A 78 -6.88 -11.63 5.08
CA LYS A 78 -5.75 -10.70 5.13
C LYS A 78 -5.94 -9.47 4.23
N GLU A 79 -6.60 -9.63 3.09
CA GLU A 79 -7.00 -8.49 2.25
C GLU A 79 -8.04 -7.61 2.93
N ASP A 80 -9.02 -8.20 3.62
CA ASP A 80 -10.00 -7.46 4.42
C ASP A 80 -9.32 -6.70 5.57
N ASP A 81 -8.38 -7.33 6.27
CA ASP A 81 -7.58 -6.68 7.32
C ASP A 81 -6.79 -5.48 6.76
N LEU A 82 -6.20 -5.61 5.57
CA LEU A 82 -5.51 -4.50 4.88
C LEU A 82 -6.46 -3.33 4.59
N MET A 83 -7.67 -3.62 4.12
CA MET A 83 -8.67 -2.58 3.84
C MET A 83 -9.12 -1.90 5.14
N LYS A 84 -9.37 -2.66 6.20
CA LYS A 84 -9.73 -2.13 7.52
C LYS A 84 -8.65 -1.23 8.10
N SER A 85 -7.39 -1.67 8.08
CA SER A 85 -6.23 -0.89 8.52
C SER A 85 -6.12 0.45 7.78
N ARG A 86 -6.43 0.48 6.47
CA ARG A 86 -6.49 1.72 5.70
C ARG A 86 -7.60 2.65 6.18
N MET A 87 -8.81 2.14 6.41
CA MET A 87 -9.93 2.95 6.90
C MET A 87 -9.65 3.52 8.29
N GLU A 88 -9.07 2.71 9.18
CA GLU A 88 -8.64 3.13 10.52
C GLU A 88 -7.58 4.23 10.45
N TYR A 89 -6.61 4.10 9.54
CA TYR A 89 -5.62 5.15 9.32
C TYR A 89 -6.26 6.48 8.91
N ILE A 90 -7.17 6.48 7.94
CA ILE A 90 -7.85 7.71 7.50
C ILE A 90 -8.62 8.36 8.65
N ARG A 91 -9.42 7.58 9.40
CA ARG A 91 -10.15 8.06 10.58
C ARG A 91 -9.21 8.60 11.66
N SER A 92 -8.06 7.95 11.86
CA SER A 92 -7.04 8.42 12.79
C SER A 92 -6.38 9.75 12.40
N GLN A 93 -6.74 10.37 11.27
CA GLN A 93 -6.25 11.70 10.90
C GLN A 93 -7.24 12.82 11.23
N GLU A 94 -8.46 12.51 11.69
CA GLU A 94 -9.54 13.49 11.93
C GLU A 94 -9.21 14.54 13.02
N ASP A 95 -8.26 14.27 13.91
CA ASP A 95 -7.74 15.21 14.90
C ASP A 95 -6.54 16.04 14.42
N ILE A 96 -6.03 15.78 13.21
CA ILE A 96 -4.90 16.51 12.59
C ILE A 96 -5.34 17.27 11.35
N LEU A 97 -6.22 16.67 10.55
CA LEU A 97 -6.64 17.14 9.24
C LEU A 97 -8.13 17.49 9.27
N ASN A 98 -8.50 18.56 8.58
CA ASN A 98 -9.91 18.85 8.31
C ASN A 98 -10.45 17.98 7.15
N ASP A 99 -11.77 18.01 6.96
CA ASP A 99 -12.46 17.20 5.96
C ASP A 99 -11.91 17.39 4.53
N GLU A 100 -11.58 18.63 4.15
CA GLU A 100 -11.01 18.94 2.84
C GLU A 100 -9.62 18.28 2.67
N GLN A 101 -8.77 18.39 3.68
CA GLN A 101 -7.44 17.77 3.70
C GLN A 101 -7.53 16.24 3.68
N ILE A 102 -8.49 15.65 4.40
CA ILE A 102 -8.76 14.21 4.35
C ILE A 102 -9.20 13.79 2.94
N ALA A 103 -10.09 14.54 2.31
CA ALA A 103 -10.51 14.26 0.93
C ALA A 103 -9.32 14.33 -0.04
N LYS A 104 -8.47 15.36 0.08
CA LYS A 104 -7.22 15.50 -0.70
C LYS A 104 -6.28 14.31 -0.47
N LEU A 105 -6.10 13.87 0.77
CA LEU A 105 -5.28 12.70 1.11
C LEU A 105 -5.79 11.44 0.39
N ILE A 106 -7.11 11.18 0.44
CA ILE A 106 -7.71 9.99 -0.19
C ILE A 106 -7.48 9.99 -1.70
N ILE A 107 -7.71 11.12 -2.37
CA ILE A 107 -7.50 11.25 -3.82
C ILE A 107 -6.01 11.14 -4.15
N PHE A 108 -5.15 11.81 -3.39
CA PHE A 108 -3.71 11.74 -3.59
C PHE A 108 -3.18 10.31 -3.49
N GLU A 109 -3.55 9.55 -2.46
CA GLU A 109 -3.08 8.18 -2.29
C GLU A 109 -3.49 7.28 -3.47
N ARG A 110 -4.69 7.48 -4.00
CA ARG A 110 -5.18 6.75 -5.18
C ARG A 110 -4.37 7.10 -6.42
N GLU A 111 -4.25 8.39 -6.74
CA GLU A 111 -3.57 8.85 -7.94
C GLU A 111 -2.06 8.56 -7.88
N PHE A 112 -1.43 8.79 -6.72
CA PHE A 112 -0.01 8.50 -6.54
C PHE A 112 0.31 7.01 -6.72
N ARG A 113 -0.53 6.12 -6.19
CA ARG A 113 -0.37 4.67 -6.41
C ARG A 113 -0.52 4.30 -7.89
N LYS A 114 -1.51 4.88 -8.56
CA LYS A 114 -1.74 4.64 -10.00
C LYS A 114 -0.55 5.11 -10.84
N GLU A 115 -0.05 6.31 -10.59
CA GLU A 115 1.15 6.85 -11.25
C GLU A 115 2.38 5.95 -11.02
N LEU A 116 2.59 5.48 -9.79
CA LEU A 116 3.69 4.57 -9.47
C LEU A 116 3.57 3.23 -10.23
N GLN A 117 2.38 2.65 -10.26
CA GLN A 117 2.12 1.44 -11.05
C GLN A 117 2.42 1.68 -12.53
N ASP A 118 1.87 2.74 -13.12
CA ASP A 118 2.11 3.09 -14.53
C ASP A 118 3.60 3.27 -14.84
N LEU A 119 4.37 3.90 -13.95
CA LEU A 119 5.81 4.08 -14.09
C LEU A 119 6.58 2.75 -14.04
N LEU A 120 6.18 1.83 -13.16
CA LEU A 120 6.77 0.49 -13.07
C LEU A 120 6.42 -0.35 -14.30
N PHE A 121 5.15 -0.35 -14.74
CA PHE A 121 4.69 -1.08 -15.91
C PHE A 121 5.29 -0.54 -17.22
N LYS A 122 5.41 0.78 -17.38
CA LYS A 122 6.04 1.39 -18.57
C LYS A 122 7.55 1.13 -18.65
N ARG A 123 8.24 0.97 -17.51
CA ARG A 123 9.65 0.56 -17.47
C ARG A 123 9.84 -0.95 -17.67
N GLY A 124 8.83 -1.75 -17.36
CA GLY A 124 8.83 -3.21 -17.52
C GLY A 124 8.39 -3.71 -18.90
N GLY A 125 8.62 -2.95 -19.96
CA GLY A 125 8.30 -3.35 -21.33
C GLY A 125 8.79 -4.78 -21.62
N LYS A 126 7.82 -5.70 -21.81
CA LYS A 126 7.99 -7.14 -22.11
C LYS A 126 8.43 -8.05 -20.96
N ARG A 127 7.70 -8.11 -19.84
CA ARG A 127 7.50 -9.40 -19.17
C ARG A 127 6.08 -9.87 -19.46
N ALA A 128 6.02 -11.01 -20.15
CA ALA A 128 4.81 -11.68 -20.58
C ALA A 128 3.77 -11.69 -19.45
N ARG A 129 2.53 -11.36 -19.79
CA ARG A 129 1.41 -11.85 -19.00
C ARG A 129 1.60 -13.37 -18.88
N PRO A 130 1.54 -13.98 -17.70
CA PRO A 130 1.13 -15.37 -17.64
C PRO A 130 -0.27 -15.38 -18.24
N ASP A 131 -0.41 -15.98 -19.42
CA ASP A 131 -1.70 -16.48 -19.85
C ASP A 131 -2.09 -17.52 -18.79
N PHE A 132 -3.01 -17.15 -17.90
CA PHE A 132 -3.69 -18.10 -17.02
C PHE A 132 -4.75 -18.84 -17.83
#